data_AF-A0A8H7PSB2-F1
#
_entry.id   AF-A0A8H7PSB2-F1
#
_cell.length_a   1.000
_cell.length_b   1.000
_cell.length_c   1.000
_cell.angle_alpha   90.00
_cell.angle_beta   90.00
_cell.angle_gamma   90.00
#
_symmetry.space_group_name_H-M   'P 1'
#
loop_
_entity.id
_entity.type
_entity.pdbx_description
1 polymer ?
#
loop_
_entity_poly.entity_id
_entity_poly.type
_entity_poly.pdbx_seq_one_letter_code
_entity_poly.pdbx_strand_id
1 'polypeptide(L)'
;MIAKKLVASISLALSLVGAVSGSSVDSSKIVTWDKYSLKINGERLFTFSGEFHYYRLPSPDLWADIFEKFKALNFNTASIYFYWGYHSPKQGVYDFEGVRDISKFLQTAKKYGINIISRAGPYVSILQGNY
;
A
#
# COMPACT_ATOMS: atom_id res chain seq x y z
N MET A 1 48.62 35.61 15.32
CA MET A 1 48.83 34.14 15.26
C MET A 1 48.44 33.55 16.61
N ILE A 2 47.46 32.61 16.63
CA ILE A 2 47.23 31.59 17.69
C ILE A 2 46.74 32.18 19.05
N ALA A 3 45.65 31.79 19.72
CA ALA A 3 44.59 30.81 19.54
C ALA A 3 43.33 31.28 20.30
N LYS A 4 42.16 30.88 19.77
CA LYS A 4 40.83 31.03 20.36
C LYS A 4 40.62 30.01 21.50
N LYS A 5 39.84 30.39 22.53
CA LYS A 5 38.73 29.64 23.18
C LYS A 5 38.66 29.94 24.69
N LEU A 6 37.57 30.56 25.18
CA LEU A 6 36.65 29.94 26.15
C LEU A 6 35.45 30.88 26.49
N VAL A 7 34.25 30.33 26.29
CA VAL A 7 32.97 30.56 27.00
C VAL A 7 32.30 31.95 27.00
N ALA A 8 31.42 32.14 26.01
CA ALA A 8 30.12 32.82 26.09
C ALA A 8 29.32 32.24 24.89
N SER A 9 28.07 31.79 24.94
CA SER A 9 26.92 32.23 25.69
C SER A 9 25.88 31.10 25.74
N ILE A 10 25.02 31.21 26.75
CA ILE A 10 23.87 30.36 27.07
C ILE A 10 22.76 30.50 26.01
N SER A 11 22.25 29.34 25.59
CA SER A 11 20.89 29.04 25.08
C SER A 11 20.27 29.92 23.99
N LEU A 12 20.21 29.38 22.76
CA LEU A 12 18.98 29.38 21.95
C LEU A 12 19.04 28.30 20.86
N ALA A 13 18.87 27.03 21.25
CA ALA A 13 18.53 25.96 20.30
C ALA A 13 17.01 25.78 20.33
N LEU A 14 16.27 26.71 19.71
CA LEU A 14 14.85 26.49 19.44
C LEU A 14 14.76 25.66 18.17
N SER A 15 14.58 24.37 18.38
CA SER A 15 14.30 23.33 17.40
C SER A 15 13.35 23.80 16.31
N LEU A 16 13.82 23.77 15.06
CA LEU A 16 12.98 23.77 13.87
C LEU A 16 12.21 22.44 13.85
N VAL A 17 11.16 22.31 14.65
CA VAL A 17 10.08 21.37 14.36
C VAL A 17 9.32 22.01 13.21
N GLY A 18 9.82 21.78 12.00
CA GLY A 18 9.03 22.02 10.81
C GLY A 18 7.74 21.26 10.97
N ALA A 19 6.64 21.98 11.19
CA ALA A 19 5.32 21.43 11.08
C ALA A 19 5.25 20.82 9.68
N VAL A 20 5.30 19.48 9.60
CA VAL A 20 4.83 18.77 8.42
C VAL A 20 3.34 19.06 8.40
N SER A 21 2.97 20.17 7.76
CA SER A 21 1.62 20.40 7.28
C SER A 21 1.38 19.25 6.31
N GLY A 22 0.77 18.17 6.82
CA GLY A 22 0.19 17.15 5.97
C GLY A 22 -0.87 17.85 5.14
N SER A 23 -0.51 18.32 3.95
CA SER A 23 -1.49 18.75 2.97
C SER A 23 -2.41 17.56 2.77
N SER A 24 -3.67 17.69 3.15
CA SER A 24 -4.68 16.68 2.83
C SER A 24 -4.76 16.64 1.31
N VAL A 25 -4.07 15.68 0.69
CA VAL A 25 -4.22 15.46 -0.74
C VAL A 25 -5.67 15.08 -0.93
N ASP A 26 -6.40 15.91 -1.67
CA ASP A 26 -7.77 15.64 -2.02
C ASP A 26 -7.81 14.36 -2.87
N SER A 27 -8.07 13.23 -2.21
CA SER A 27 -8.06 11.91 -2.80
C SER A 27 -8.99 11.81 -4.02
N SER A 28 -10.04 12.64 -4.06
CA SER A 28 -10.99 12.72 -5.18
C SER A 28 -10.35 13.23 -6.48
N LYS A 29 -9.20 13.93 -6.39
CA LYS A 29 -8.45 14.43 -7.54
C LYS A 29 -7.34 13.50 -8.00
N ILE A 30 -6.95 12.52 -7.17
CA ILE A 30 -5.90 11.55 -7.50
C ILE A 30 -6.41 10.55 -8.53
N VAL A 31 -7.58 9.94 -8.28
CA VAL A 31 -8.20 8.97 -9.19
C VAL A 31 -9.50 9.57 -9.73
N THR A 32 -9.49 9.90 -11.01
CA THR A 32 -10.66 10.46 -11.73
C THR A 32 -11.01 9.58 -12.91
N TRP A 33 -12.17 9.80 -13.54
CA TRP A 33 -12.59 9.07 -14.72
C TRP A 33 -13.37 9.97 -15.67
N ASP A 34 -13.39 9.62 -16.95
CA ASP A 34 -14.32 10.16 -17.93
C ASP A 34 -14.90 9.03 -18.78
N LYS A 35 -15.66 9.38 -19.83
CA LYS A 35 -16.30 8.40 -20.71
C LYS A 35 -15.33 7.47 -21.47
N TYR A 36 -14.02 7.75 -21.44
CA TYR A 36 -13.01 7.00 -22.18
C TYR A 36 -12.13 6.15 -21.27
N SER A 37 -11.70 6.67 -20.12
CA SER A 37 -10.76 5.95 -19.27
C SER A 37 -10.75 6.44 -17.82
N LEU A 38 -10.17 5.60 -16.96
CA LEU A 38 -9.65 6.03 -15.67
C LEU A 38 -8.42 6.94 -15.86
N LYS A 39 -8.19 7.82 -14.89
CA LYS A 39 -7.01 8.68 -14.80
C LYS A 39 -6.44 8.63 -13.39
N ILE A 40 -5.12 8.50 -13.29
CA ILE A 40 -4.39 8.59 -12.03
C ILE A 40 -3.46 9.80 -12.14
N ASN A 41 -3.56 10.75 -11.21
CA ASN A 41 -2.82 12.02 -11.24
C ASN A 41 -2.98 12.81 -12.55
N GLY A 42 -4.17 12.72 -13.18
CA GLY A 42 -4.46 13.38 -14.46
C GLY A 42 -4.02 12.60 -15.70
N GLU A 43 -3.17 11.58 -15.57
CA GLU A 43 -2.72 10.74 -16.68
C GLU A 43 -3.71 9.61 -16.97
N ARG A 44 -4.03 9.38 -18.25
CA ARG A 44 -4.94 8.32 -18.66
C ARG A 44 -4.30 6.95 -18.45
N LEU A 45 -5.03 6.07 -17.79
CA LEU A 45 -4.62 4.68 -17.57
C LEU A 45 -5.64 3.74 -18.22
N PHE A 46 -5.14 2.87 -19.10
CA PHE A 46 -5.88 1.66 -19.46
C PHE A 46 -5.65 0.62 -18.37
N THR A 47 -6.65 0.40 -17.52
CA THR A 47 -6.54 -0.54 -16.39
C THR A 47 -6.48 -1.96 -16.92
N PHE A 48 -5.28 -2.56 -16.87
CA PHE A 48 -5.09 -3.97 -17.21
C PHE A 48 -4.71 -4.71 -15.94
N SER A 49 -5.65 -5.52 -15.46
CA SER A 49 -5.59 -6.13 -14.14
C SER A 49 -5.61 -7.65 -14.18
N GLY A 50 -4.77 -8.27 -13.36
CA GLY A 50 -4.90 -9.67 -12.95
C GLY A 50 -5.55 -9.80 -11.57
N GLU A 51 -6.06 -10.98 -11.21
CA GLU A 51 -6.60 -11.25 -9.88
C GLU A 51 -5.57 -12.03 -9.04
N PHE A 52 -5.29 -11.57 -7.82
CA PHE A 52 -4.35 -12.22 -6.91
C PHE A 52 -4.89 -12.24 -5.47
N HIS A 53 -4.84 -13.42 -4.84
CA HIS A 53 -5.31 -13.63 -3.47
C HIS A 53 -4.12 -13.92 -2.57
N TYR A 54 -3.60 -12.89 -1.88
CA TYR A 54 -2.42 -13.02 -1.02
C TYR A 54 -2.58 -14.10 0.07
N TYR A 55 -3.78 -14.28 0.62
CA TYR A 55 -4.06 -15.30 1.63
C TYR A 55 -3.99 -16.75 1.09
N ARG A 56 -4.03 -16.96 -0.24
CA ARG A 56 -3.78 -18.28 -0.86
C ARG A 56 -2.30 -18.58 -1.04
N LEU A 57 -1.43 -17.58 -0.86
CA LEU A 57 0.02 -17.72 -0.87
C LEU A 57 0.57 -17.08 0.43
N PRO A 58 0.52 -17.79 1.57
CA PRO A 58 0.91 -17.26 2.88
C PRO A 58 2.44 -17.19 3.04
N SER A 59 3.12 -16.59 2.07
CA SER A 59 4.55 -16.32 2.07
C SER A 59 4.77 -14.89 1.58
N PRO A 60 4.96 -13.93 2.50
CA PRO A 60 5.15 -12.53 2.16
C PRO A 60 6.31 -12.26 1.19
N ASP A 61 7.33 -13.11 1.22
CA ASP A 61 8.50 -12.96 0.38
C ASP A 61 8.24 -13.39 -1.07
N LEU A 62 7.25 -14.27 -1.30
CA LEU A 62 6.83 -14.69 -2.64
C LEU A 62 5.84 -13.72 -3.30
N TRP A 63 5.25 -12.77 -2.57
CA TRP A 63 4.37 -11.77 -3.19
C TRP A 63 5.14 -10.87 -4.18
N ALA A 64 6.41 -10.59 -3.89
CA ALA A 64 7.30 -9.86 -4.77
C ALA A 64 7.47 -10.55 -6.13
N ASP A 65 7.73 -11.86 -6.13
CA ASP A 65 7.84 -12.69 -7.34
C ASP A 65 6.56 -12.67 -8.19
N ILE A 66 5.38 -12.69 -7.55
CA ILE A 66 4.11 -12.54 -8.27
C ILE A 66 4.00 -11.16 -8.94
N PHE A 67 4.37 -10.08 -8.25
CA PHE A 67 4.31 -8.74 -8.85
C PHE A 67 5.34 -8.56 -9.98
N GLU A 68 6.50 -9.20 -9.90
CA GLU A 68 7.47 -9.25 -11.00
C GLU A 68 6.87 -9.92 -12.24
N LYS A 69 6.16 -11.04 -12.06
CA LYS A 69 5.44 -11.72 -13.14
C LYS A 69 4.31 -10.87 -13.72
N PHE A 70 3.57 -10.14 -12.88
CA PHE A 70 2.56 -9.19 -13.34
C PHE A 70 3.18 -8.10 -14.22
N LYS A 71 4.32 -7.54 -13.80
CA LYS A 71 5.06 -6.55 -14.59
C LYS A 71 5.57 -7.13 -15.90
N ALA A 72 6.08 -8.37 -15.91
CA ALA A 72 6.52 -9.05 -17.12
C ALA A 72 5.39 -9.26 -18.13
N LEU A 73 4.16 -9.45 -17.65
CA LEU A 73 2.94 -9.56 -18.47
C LEU A 73 2.30 -8.21 -18.81
N ASN A 74 2.97 -7.09 -18.48
CA ASN A 74 2.47 -5.72 -18.66
C ASN A 74 1.17 -5.41 -17.92
N PHE A 75 0.85 -6.13 -16.85
CA PHE A 75 -0.21 -5.71 -15.93
C PHE A 75 0.24 -4.47 -15.16
N ASN A 76 -0.67 -3.51 -15.04
CA ASN A 76 -0.46 -2.29 -14.25
C ASN A 76 -1.28 -2.28 -12.95
N THR A 77 -2.21 -3.22 -12.82
CA THR A 77 -3.14 -3.30 -11.71
C THR A 77 -3.30 -4.75 -11.24
N ALA A 78 -3.56 -4.95 -9.96
CA ALA A 78 -3.99 -6.23 -9.42
C ALA A 78 -5.29 -6.05 -8.63
N SER A 79 -6.21 -6.98 -8.82
CA SER A 79 -7.46 -7.08 -8.06
C SER A 79 -7.27 -8.06 -6.92
N ILE A 80 -7.60 -7.63 -5.70
CA ILE A 80 -7.49 -8.46 -4.50
C ILE A 80 -8.83 -8.58 -3.82
N TYR A 81 -9.09 -9.74 -3.22
CA TYR A 81 -10.13 -9.87 -2.21
C TYR A 81 -9.54 -9.68 -0.83
N PHE A 82 -10.27 -8.98 0.03
CA PHE A 82 -10.01 -9.00 1.46
C PHE A 82 -10.88 -10.09 2.09
N TYR A 83 -10.25 -11.16 2.58
CA TYR A 83 -11.01 -12.23 3.22
C TYR A 83 -11.13 -11.96 4.72
N TRP A 84 -12.35 -11.58 5.15
CA TRP A 84 -12.61 -11.23 6.55
C TRP A 84 -12.28 -12.36 7.51
N GLY A 85 -12.69 -13.60 7.22
CA GLY A 85 -12.45 -14.75 8.10
C GLY A 85 -10.97 -15.08 8.33
N TYR A 86 -10.09 -14.68 7.40
CA TYR A 86 -8.65 -14.86 7.56
C TYR A 86 -8.02 -13.84 8.50
N HIS A 87 -8.52 -12.60 8.50
CA HIS A 87 -8.05 -11.55 9.40
C HIS A 87 -8.81 -11.53 10.73
N SER A 88 -10.03 -12.06 10.78
CA SER A 88 -10.85 -12.14 11.99
C SER A 88 -11.34 -13.58 12.20
N PRO A 89 -10.48 -14.44 12.80
CA PRO A 89 -10.85 -15.83 13.09
C PRO A 89 -11.91 -15.94 14.19
N LYS A 90 -12.04 -14.92 15.05
CA LYS A 90 -13.03 -14.82 16.11
C LYS A 90 -13.56 -13.40 16.18
N GLN A 91 -14.84 -13.25 16.55
CA GLN A 91 -15.46 -11.95 16.76
C GLN A 91 -14.63 -11.09 17.72
N GLY A 92 -14.27 -9.89 17.27
CA GLY A 92 -13.47 -8.92 18.02
C GLY A 92 -11.96 -9.19 18.04
N VAL A 93 -11.49 -10.26 17.40
CA VAL A 93 -10.07 -10.54 17.20
C VAL A 93 -9.72 -10.20 15.76
N TYR A 94 -8.69 -9.37 15.57
CA TYR A 94 -8.16 -8.98 14.27
C TYR A 94 -6.66 -9.23 14.24
N ASP A 95 -6.20 -9.92 13.19
CA ASP A 95 -4.80 -10.26 12.99
C ASP A 95 -4.34 -9.80 11.59
N PHE A 96 -3.36 -8.91 11.61
CA PHE A 96 -2.70 -8.32 10.46
C PHE A 96 -1.17 -8.50 10.52
N GLU A 97 -0.69 -9.48 11.28
CA GLU A 97 0.73 -9.72 11.47
C GLU A 97 1.23 -10.90 10.62
N GLY A 98 2.56 -10.95 10.42
CA GLY A 98 3.23 -12.06 9.72
C GLY A 98 2.70 -12.29 8.31
N VAL A 99 2.15 -13.49 8.07
CA VAL A 99 1.56 -13.87 6.77
C VAL A 99 0.26 -13.15 6.44
N ARG A 100 -0.39 -12.54 7.46
CA ARG A 100 -1.61 -11.76 7.34
C ARG A 100 -1.35 -10.26 7.19
N ASP A 101 -0.09 -9.86 7.03
CA ASP A 101 0.27 -8.46 6.91
C ASP A 101 -0.09 -7.88 5.53
N ILE A 102 -1.28 -7.27 5.48
CA ILE A 102 -1.75 -6.56 4.30
C ILE A 102 -0.97 -5.27 4.03
N SER A 103 -0.39 -4.65 5.06
CA SER A 103 0.43 -3.45 4.88
C SER A 103 1.69 -3.80 4.11
N LYS A 104 2.39 -4.88 4.50
CA LYS A 104 3.55 -5.40 3.75
C LYS A 104 3.16 -5.76 2.31
N PHE A 105 1.99 -6.37 2.09
CA PHE A 105 1.50 -6.66 0.74
C PHE A 105 1.32 -5.38 -0.11
N LEU A 106 0.60 -4.38 0.40
CA LEU A 106 0.34 -3.12 -0.31
C LEU A 106 1.62 -2.30 -0.56
N GLN A 107 2.54 -2.30 0.40
CA GLN A 107 3.86 -1.68 0.24
C GLN A 107 4.67 -2.36 -0.86
N THR A 108 4.60 -3.70 -0.94
CA THR A 108 5.24 -4.46 -2.00
C THR A 108 4.62 -4.11 -3.36
N ALA A 109 3.29 -4.08 -3.47
CA ALA A 109 2.62 -3.65 -4.70
C ALA A 109 3.06 -2.25 -5.16
N LYS A 110 3.13 -1.30 -4.21
CA LYS A 110 3.63 0.05 -4.46
C LYS A 110 5.08 0.05 -4.96
N LYS A 111 5.97 -0.76 -4.36
CA LYS A 111 7.37 -0.88 -4.78
C LYS A 111 7.49 -1.35 -6.23
N TYR A 112 6.64 -2.26 -6.68
CA TYR A 112 6.62 -2.75 -8.06
C TYR A 112 5.79 -1.89 -9.02
N GLY A 113 5.16 -0.82 -8.52
CA GLY A 113 4.33 0.08 -9.33
C GLY A 113 3.06 -0.59 -9.84
N ILE A 114 2.50 -1.53 -9.07
CA ILE A 114 1.23 -2.18 -9.35
C ILE A 114 0.13 -1.47 -8.54
N ASN A 115 -0.87 -0.95 -9.24
CA ASN A 115 -2.07 -0.38 -8.61
C ASN A 115 -2.93 -1.51 -8.03
N ILE A 116 -3.68 -1.23 -6.97
CA ILE A 116 -4.52 -2.24 -6.32
C ILE A 116 -5.99 -1.85 -6.41
N ILE A 117 -6.81 -2.75 -6.95
CA ILE A 117 -8.27 -2.71 -6.81
C ILE A 117 -8.61 -3.56 -5.59
N SER A 118 -8.98 -2.90 -4.50
CA SER A 118 -9.37 -3.58 -3.26
C SER A 118 -10.85 -3.94 -3.31
N ARG A 119 -11.14 -5.25 -3.29
CA ARG A 119 -12.49 -5.77 -3.09
C ARG A 119 -12.65 -6.23 -1.64
N ALA A 120 -12.80 -5.24 -0.77
CA ALA A 120 -12.95 -5.44 0.67
C ALA A 120 -14.42 -5.66 1.08
N GLY A 121 -15.06 -6.67 0.49
CA GLY A 121 -16.39 -7.10 0.93
C GLY A 121 -16.30 -7.97 2.20
N PRO A 122 -17.21 -7.83 3.19
CA PRO A 122 -17.24 -8.75 4.33
C PRO A 122 -17.57 -10.17 3.88
N TYR A 123 -18.35 -10.29 2.80
CA TYR A 123 -18.59 -11.52 2.07
C TYR A 123 -17.76 -11.51 0.78
N VAL A 124 -17.01 -12.59 0.57
CA VAL A 124 -16.29 -12.84 -0.68
C VAL A 124 -16.84 -14.15 -1.23
N SER A 125 -17.60 -14.07 -2.34
CA SER A 125 -18.05 -15.26 -3.08
C SER A 125 -16.89 -15.82 -3.87
N ILE A 126 -16.03 -16.54 -3.17
CA ILE A 126 -14.93 -17.30 -3.72
C ILE A 126 -15.10 -18.73 -3.25
N LEU A 127 -14.88 -19.68 -4.14
CA LEU A 127 -14.77 -21.08 -3.74
C LEU A 127 -13.57 -21.19 -2.79
N GLN A 128 -13.85 -21.21 -1.50
CA GLN A 128 -12.91 -21.75 -0.51
C GLN A 128 -13.17 -23.25 -0.48
N GLY A 129 -12.20 -24.03 -0.95
CA GLY A 129 -12.21 -25.46 -0.71
C GLY A 129 -12.21 -25.68 0.80
N ASN A 130 -13.22 -26.35 1.31
CA ASN A 130 -13.23 -26.84 2.68
C ASN A 130 -12.11 -27.87 2.78
N TYR A 131 -10.99 -27.50 3.39
CA TYR A 131 -9.97 -28.43 3.87
C TYR A 131 -9.85 -28.28 5.37
#